data_AF-A0A6A6VT11-F1
#
_entry.id   AF-A0A6A6VT11-F1
#
_cell.length_a   1.000
_cell.length_b   1.000
_cell.length_c   1.000
_cell.angle_alpha   90.00
_cell.angle_beta   90.00
_cell.angle_gamma   90.00
#
_symmetry.space_group_name_H-M   'P 1'
#
loop_
_entity.id
_entity.type
_entity.pdbx_description
1 polymer ?
#
loop_
_entity_poly.entity_id
_entity_poly.type
_entity_poly.pdbx_seq_one_letter_code
_entity_poly.pdbx_strand_id
1 'polypeptide(L)'
;MNEPISTVTSVDGATSYMLSVLQQPKTSRACGYGEKAFEQRRPIDPPPIIELHIFDNYAQEETQVQVFGTFFLVATIESVSPYEKPAQSSNDELMIGISVSHMQCPSLGKSAFFVFPDLSVRRSGSYRLTFTLYSLFTDYLSALSGFFPILGV
;
A
#
# COMPACT_ATOMS: atom_id res chain seq x y z
N MET A 1 6.26 8.21 -18.16
CA MET A 1 6.62 8.44 -16.75
C MET A 1 6.35 7.10 -16.08
N ASN A 2 7.38 6.35 -15.70
CA ASN A 2 7.19 4.97 -15.25
C ASN A 2 6.54 4.99 -13.88
N GLU A 3 5.31 4.47 -13.77
CA GLU A 3 4.67 4.26 -12.47
C GLU A 3 5.58 3.36 -11.61
N PRO A 4 5.64 3.59 -10.28
CA PRO A 4 6.48 2.77 -9.42
C PRO A 4 5.87 1.36 -9.36
N ILE A 5 6.57 0.41 -9.97
CA ILE A 5 6.20 -1.00 -10.04
C ILE A 5 7.02 -1.75 -8.99
N SER A 6 6.35 -2.49 -8.11
CA SER A 6 7.01 -3.45 -7.22
C SER A 6 6.63 -4.86 -7.65
N THR A 7 7.61 -5.64 -8.08
CA THR A 7 7.42 -7.05 -8.45
C THR A 7 7.97 -7.95 -7.36
N VAL A 8 7.17 -8.94 -6.93
CA VAL A 8 7.55 -9.93 -5.93
C VAL A 8 7.11 -11.31 -6.39
N THR A 9 8.03 -12.28 -6.37
CA THR A 9 7.75 -13.67 -6.79
C THR A 9 7.38 -14.53 -5.58
N SER A 10 6.44 -15.46 -5.76
CA SER A 10 6.05 -16.46 -4.75
C SER A 10 7.23 -17.34 -4.34
N VAL A 11 7.14 -17.93 -3.15
CA VAL A 11 8.20 -18.78 -2.58
C VAL A 11 8.44 -20.05 -3.42
N ASP A 12 7.40 -20.58 -4.05
CA ASP A 12 7.48 -21.74 -4.94
C ASP A 12 7.96 -21.37 -6.37
N GLY A 13 8.13 -20.08 -6.66
CA GLY A 13 8.55 -19.60 -7.99
C GLY A 13 7.50 -19.79 -9.09
N ALA A 14 6.34 -20.36 -8.78
CA ALA A 14 5.29 -20.65 -9.76
C ALA A 14 4.52 -19.40 -10.18
N THR A 15 4.32 -18.46 -9.25
CA THR A 15 3.48 -17.28 -9.45
C THR A 15 4.25 -16.01 -9.11
N SER A 16 4.20 -15.00 -9.97
CA SER A 16 4.72 -13.67 -9.65
C SER A 16 3.59 -12.69 -9.38
N TYR A 17 3.74 -11.90 -8.34
CA TYR A 17 2.82 -10.82 -7.98
C TYR A 17 3.46 -9.49 -8.32
N MET A 18 2.70 -8.58 -8.90
CA MET A 18 3.16 -7.23 -9.20
C MET A 18 2.14 -6.23 -8.72
N LEU A 19 2.62 -5.22 -7.99
CA LEU A 19 1.83 -4.10 -7.53
C LEU A 19 2.15 -2.87 -8.37
N SER A 20 1.12 -2.23 -8.89
CA SER A 20 1.18 -0.96 -9.62
C SER A 20 0.33 0.09 -8.89
N VAL A 21 0.83 1.32 -8.81
CA VAL A 21 0.05 2.42 -8.22
C VAL A 21 -0.82 3.03 -9.30
N LEU A 22 -2.15 2.82 -9.21
CA LEU A 22 -3.12 3.44 -10.13
C LEU A 22 -3.43 4.89 -9.75
N GLN A 23 -3.41 5.20 -8.46
CA GLN A 23 -3.63 6.56 -7.97
C GLN A 23 -2.60 6.91 -6.90
N GLN A 24 -1.74 7.87 -7.23
CA GLN A 24 -0.71 8.37 -6.33
C GLN A 24 -1.33 9.27 -5.24
N PRO A 25 -0.94 9.11 -3.96
CA PRO A 25 -1.22 10.11 -2.94
C PRO A 25 -0.48 11.41 -3.26
N LYS A 26 -1.16 12.55 -3.16
CA LYS A 26 -0.55 13.85 -3.48
C LYS A 26 -0.38 14.74 -2.26
N THR A 27 -1.45 14.94 -1.51
CA THR A 27 -1.43 15.89 -0.39
C THR A 27 -2.18 15.31 0.82
N SER A 28 -1.76 15.72 2.00
CA SER A 28 -2.51 15.50 3.24
C SER A 28 -2.20 16.64 4.20
N ARG A 29 -3.13 16.92 5.11
CA ARG A 29 -2.93 17.89 6.18
C ARG A 29 -2.65 17.14 7.47
N ALA A 30 -1.55 17.51 8.13
CA ALA A 30 -1.19 17.00 9.44
C ALA A 30 -2.33 17.20 10.46
N CYS A 31 -2.71 16.11 11.13
CA CYS A 31 -3.85 16.10 12.07
C CYS A 31 -3.46 16.53 13.49
N GLY A 32 -2.16 16.52 13.82
CA GLY A 32 -1.66 16.82 15.17
C GLY A 32 -1.83 15.65 16.16
N TYR A 33 -1.78 15.97 17.44
CA TYR A 33 -1.86 15.02 18.57
C TYR A 33 -3.03 15.35 19.51
N GLY A 34 -3.52 14.33 20.24
CA GLY A 34 -4.60 14.47 21.23
C GLY A 34 -6.00 14.18 20.69
N GLU A 35 -7.02 14.25 21.56
CA GLU A 35 -8.41 13.87 21.26
C GLU A 35 -9.00 14.65 20.07
N LYS A 36 -8.61 15.92 19.90
CA LYS A 36 -9.05 16.78 18.78
C LYS A 36 -8.43 16.42 17.43
N ALA A 37 -7.38 15.59 17.40
CA ALA A 37 -6.73 15.19 16.15
C ALA A 37 -7.66 14.33 15.27
N PHE A 38 -8.60 13.60 15.88
CA PHE A 38 -9.57 12.79 15.13
C PHE A 38 -10.57 13.66 14.36
N GLU A 39 -10.99 14.79 14.92
CA GLU A 39 -11.91 15.75 14.28
C GLU A 39 -11.25 16.56 13.17
N GLN A 40 -9.94 16.80 13.28
CA GLN A 40 -9.15 17.50 12.26
C GLN A 40 -8.59 16.57 11.19
N ARG A 41 -8.96 15.28 11.23
CA ARG A 41 -8.43 14.28 10.33
C ARG A 41 -8.81 14.62 8.89
N ARG A 42 -7.79 14.77 8.06
CA ARG A 42 -7.95 14.91 6.61
C ARG A 42 -7.21 13.76 5.95
N PRO A 43 -7.94 12.76 5.44
CA PRO A 43 -7.33 11.69 4.67
C PRO A 43 -6.45 12.23 3.55
N ILE A 44 -5.46 11.44 3.19
CA ILE A 44 -4.63 11.66 2.03
C ILE A 44 -5.53 11.75 0.80
N ASP A 45 -5.37 12.84 0.05
CA ASP A 45 -6.15 13.15 -1.14
C ASP A 45 -5.21 13.37 -2.35
N PRO A 46 -5.44 12.68 -3.47
CA PRO A 46 -6.45 11.61 -3.66
C PRO A 46 -6.04 10.30 -2.94
N PRO A 47 -6.99 9.41 -2.58
CA PRO A 47 -6.68 8.19 -1.82
C PRO A 47 -5.81 7.23 -2.63
N PRO A 48 -4.82 6.54 -2.05
CA PRO A 48 -4.03 5.56 -2.78
C PRO A 48 -4.90 4.43 -3.34
N ILE A 49 -4.72 4.13 -4.63
CA ILE A 49 -5.31 2.96 -5.30
C ILE A 49 -4.19 2.14 -5.90
N ILE A 50 -4.11 0.87 -5.50
CA ILE A 50 -3.05 -0.05 -5.90
C ILE A 50 -3.69 -1.19 -6.67
N GLU A 51 -3.18 -1.52 -7.85
CA GLU A 51 -3.61 -2.67 -8.65
C GLU A 51 -2.64 -3.84 -8.46
N LEU A 52 -3.22 -5.04 -8.46
CA LEU A 52 -2.53 -6.32 -8.34
C LEU A 52 -2.61 -7.06 -9.66
N HIS A 53 -1.44 -7.34 -10.20
CA HIS A 53 -1.25 -8.25 -11.32
C HIS A 53 -0.65 -9.57 -10.81
N ILE A 54 -1.17 -10.68 -11.31
CA ILE A 54 -0.72 -12.02 -10.96
C ILE A 54 -0.28 -12.70 -12.25
N PHE A 55 0.95 -13.17 -12.30
CA PHE A 55 1.54 -13.85 -13.45
C PHE A 55 1.80 -15.30 -13.09
N ASP A 56 1.38 -16.21 -13.95
CA ASP A 56 1.87 -17.58 -13.91
C ASP A 56 3.23 -17.62 -14.63
N ASN A 57 4.29 -17.91 -13.88
CA ASN A 57 5.65 -17.93 -14.42
C ASN A 57 5.86 -19.10 -15.40
N TYR A 58 5.03 -20.15 -15.35
CA TYR A 58 5.08 -21.27 -16.29
C TYR A 58 4.37 -20.95 -17.60
N ALA A 59 3.20 -20.32 -17.52
CA ALA A 59 2.44 -19.91 -18.70
C ALA A 59 2.98 -18.63 -19.36
N GLN A 60 3.79 -17.84 -18.64
CA GLN A 60 4.21 -16.48 -19.01
C GLN A 60 3.03 -15.54 -19.35
N GLU A 61 1.85 -15.83 -18.80
CA GLU A 61 0.63 -15.06 -19.02
C GLU A 61 0.13 -14.46 -17.70
N GLU A 62 -0.58 -13.33 -17.81
CA GLU A 62 -1.28 -12.73 -16.68
C GLU A 62 -2.50 -13.59 -16.34
N THR A 63 -2.50 -14.18 -15.15
CA THR A 63 -3.56 -15.04 -14.67
C THR A 63 -4.61 -14.22 -13.95
N GLN A 64 -5.88 -14.51 -14.20
CA GLN A 64 -6.97 -13.83 -13.51
C GLN A 64 -6.93 -14.09 -12.00
N VAL A 65 -7.06 -13.00 -11.24
CA VAL A 65 -6.90 -12.96 -9.78
C VAL A 65 -7.87 -13.86 -9.02
N GLN A 66 -8.96 -14.25 -9.67
CA GLN A 66 -10.10 -14.91 -9.03
C GLN A 66 -9.84 -16.38 -8.63
N VAL A 67 -8.74 -16.98 -9.05
CA VAL A 67 -8.61 -18.45 -8.97
C VAL A 67 -7.96 -18.93 -7.66
N PHE A 68 -7.21 -18.11 -6.90
CA PHE A 68 -6.33 -18.70 -5.89
C PHE A 68 -6.35 -18.15 -4.45
N GLY A 69 -6.69 -16.91 -4.10
CA GLY A 69 -6.45 -16.48 -2.70
C GLY A 69 -7.25 -15.30 -2.15
N THR A 70 -7.29 -15.20 -0.82
CA THR A 70 -7.74 -13.99 -0.11
C THR A 70 -6.54 -13.10 0.14
N PHE A 71 -6.47 -11.97 -0.55
CA PHE A 71 -5.36 -11.02 -0.43
C PHE A 71 -5.77 -9.78 0.36
N PHE A 72 -4.82 -9.25 1.12
CA PHE A 72 -4.92 -7.93 1.74
C PHE A 72 -3.59 -7.19 1.62
N LEU A 73 -3.67 -5.87 1.62
CA LEU A 73 -2.53 -4.98 1.48
C LEU A 73 -2.41 -4.12 2.74
N VAL A 74 -1.22 -4.06 3.31
CA VAL A 74 -0.92 -3.22 4.47
C VAL A 74 -0.07 -2.03 4.02
N ALA A 75 -0.55 -0.82 4.32
CA ALA A 75 0.19 0.42 4.13
C ALA A 75 1.00 0.75 5.39
N THR A 76 2.28 1.06 5.21
CA THR A 76 3.14 1.64 6.24
C THR A 76 3.71 2.96 5.75
N ILE A 77 4.17 3.81 6.68
CA ILE A 77 4.71 5.13 6.37
C ILE A 77 6.13 5.29 6.94
N GLU A 78 6.99 5.96 6.19
CA GLU A 78 8.31 6.39 6.66
C GLU A 78 8.55 7.88 6.33
N SER A 79 9.25 8.60 7.21
CA SER A 79 9.69 9.97 6.93
C SER A 79 10.89 9.94 5.99
N VAL A 80 10.88 10.80 4.97
CA VAL A 80 11.96 10.94 3.99
C VAL A 80 12.78 12.21 4.25
N SER A 81 12.50 12.95 5.32
CA SER A 81 13.21 14.19 5.64
C SER A 81 14.69 13.91 5.96
N PRO A 82 15.66 14.45 5.19
CA PRO A 82 17.08 14.24 5.46
C PRO A 82 17.59 15.06 6.66
N TYR A 83 16.79 15.98 7.19
CA TYR A 83 17.18 16.92 8.24
C TYR A 83 16.53 16.63 9.60
N GLU A 84 15.46 15.84 9.63
CA GLU A 84 14.89 15.36 10.89
C GLU A 84 15.71 14.15 11.35
N LYS A 85 16.51 14.31 12.42
CA LYS A 85 16.92 13.15 13.21
C LYS A 85 15.66 12.37 13.54
N PRO A 86 15.63 11.02 13.45
CA PRO A 86 14.47 10.27 13.89
C PRO A 86 14.26 10.64 15.35
N ALA A 87 13.26 11.49 15.61
CA ALA A 87 12.70 11.57 16.93
C ALA A 87 12.32 10.12 17.26
N GLN A 88 12.53 9.70 18.51
CA GLN A 88 12.22 8.35 18.99
C GLN A 88 10.71 7.98 18.88
N SER A 89 9.93 8.71 18.07
CA SER A 89 8.59 8.34 17.65
C SER A 89 8.66 7.14 16.72
N SER A 90 8.09 6.02 17.14
CA SER A 90 7.88 4.85 16.30
C SER A 90 7.07 5.23 15.05
N ASN A 91 7.25 4.51 13.95
CA ASN A 91 6.48 4.71 12.71
C ASN A 91 4.95 4.65 12.97
N ASP A 92 4.53 3.93 14.00
CA ASP A 92 3.13 3.84 14.47
C ASP A 92 2.54 5.19 14.91
N GLU A 93 3.36 6.19 15.22
CA GLU A 93 2.90 7.54 15.56
C GLU A 93 2.74 8.47 14.36
N LEU A 94 3.25 8.10 13.18
CA LEU A 94 3.23 9.00 12.01
C LEU A 94 1.91 8.97 11.26
N MET A 95 1.24 7.80 11.24
CA MET A 95 -0.01 7.57 10.52
C MET A 95 -1.17 7.35 11.49
N ILE A 96 -2.38 7.67 11.04
CA ILE A 96 -3.63 7.32 11.71
C ILE A 96 -4.68 6.94 10.67
N GLY A 97 -5.56 6.02 11.03
CA GLY A 97 -6.66 5.55 10.19
C GLY A 97 -6.52 4.07 9.85
N ILE A 98 -7.07 3.67 8.70
CA ILE A 98 -7.16 2.28 8.28
C ILE A 98 -5.99 1.95 7.34
N SER A 99 -4.99 1.26 7.88
CA SER A 99 -3.78 0.85 7.15
C SER A 99 -3.92 -0.44 6.37
N VAL A 100 -5.08 -1.11 6.40
CA VAL A 100 -5.30 -2.40 5.75
C VAL A 100 -6.43 -2.29 4.73
N SER A 101 -6.17 -2.69 3.49
CA SER A 101 -7.19 -2.84 2.46
C SER A 101 -7.34 -4.30 2.08
N HIS A 102 -8.58 -4.77 1.97
CA HIS A 102 -8.89 -6.03 1.30
C HIS A 102 -8.88 -5.81 -0.22
N MET A 103 -8.70 -6.91 -0.95
CA MET A 103 -8.76 -6.91 -2.42
C MET A 103 -10.19 -6.68 -2.91
N GLN A 104 -10.36 -5.79 -3.89
CA GLN A 104 -11.62 -5.49 -4.56
C GLN A 104 -11.52 -5.87 -6.04
N CYS A 105 -12.58 -6.51 -6.57
CA CYS A 105 -12.68 -6.91 -7.96
C CYS A 105 -14.11 -6.59 -8.46
N PRO A 106 -14.35 -5.39 -9.04
CA PRO A 106 -15.69 -4.93 -9.40
C PRO A 106 -16.39 -5.77 -10.45
N SER A 107 -15.64 -6.52 -11.26
CA SER A 107 -16.20 -7.43 -12.23
C SER A 107 -15.29 -8.65 -12.38
N LEU A 108 -15.94 -9.82 -12.42
CA LEU A 108 -15.33 -11.13 -12.64
C LEU A 108 -14.25 -11.05 -13.75
N GLY A 109 -13.02 -11.42 -13.41
CA GLY A 109 -11.90 -11.46 -14.36
C GLY A 109 -11.31 -10.11 -14.79
N LYS A 110 -11.74 -8.97 -14.21
CA LYS A 110 -11.04 -7.68 -14.36
C LYS A 110 -10.15 -7.40 -13.15
N SER A 111 -9.11 -6.61 -13.38
CA SER A 111 -8.05 -6.24 -12.43
C SER A 111 -8.50 -6.15 -10.97
N ALA A 112 -7.68 -6.66 -10.07
CA ALA A 112 -7.89 -6.54 -8.65
C ALA A 112 -7.18 -5.30 -8.10
N PHE A 113 -7.82 -4.62 -7.15
CA PHE A 113 -7.23 -3.42 -6.55
C PHE A 113 -7.48 -3.30 -5.05
N PHE A 114 -6.70 -2.44 -4.43
CA PHE A 114 -6.75 -2.07 -3.01
C PHE A 114 -6.93 -0.56 -2.91
N VAL A 115 -7.83 -0.11 -2.03
CA VAL A 115 -8.16 1.31 -1.86
C VAL A 115 -7.91 1.70 -0.41
N PHE A 116 -7.22 2.82 -0.22
CA PHE A 116 -6.91 3.36 1.10
C PHE A 116 -7.61 4.71 1.32
N PRO A 117 -8.94 4.72 1.54
CA PRO A 117 -9.71 5.96 1.64
C PRO A 117 -9.48 6.72 2.95
N ASP A 118 -8.86 6.08 3.94
CA ASP A 118 -8.77 6.58 5.31
C ASP A 118 -7.36 6.49 5.89
N LEU A 119 -6.37 7.02 5.16
CA LEU A 119 -5.01 7.22 5.66
C LEU A 119 -4.79 8.69 5.95
N SER A 120 -4.29 9.04 7.13
CA SER A 120 -3.93 10.42 7.47
C SER A 120 -2.58 10.49 8.16
N VAL A 121 -1.89 11.61 8.01
CA VAL A 121 -0.60 11.85 8.68
C VAL A 121 -0.79 12.73 9.92
N ARG A 122 -0.05 12.43 10.99
CA ARG A 122 -0.14 13.19 12.25
C ARG A 122 0.72 14.45 12.23
N ARG A 123 1.88 14.39 11.56
CA ARG A 123 2.85 15.48 11.50
C ARG A 123 3.00 15.98 10.06
N SER A 124 3.40 17.23 9.93
CA SER A 124 3.80 17.78 8.64
C SER A 124 5.18 17.24 8.29
N GLY A 125 5.39 16.87 7.03
CA GLY A 125 6.65 16.33 6.57
C GLY A 125 6.52 15.71 5.19
N SER A 126 7.65 15.24 4.65
CA SER A 126 7.69 14.44 3.42
C SER A 126 7.76 12.98 3.81
N TYR A 127 6.83 12.20 3.27
CA TYR A 127 6.65 10.81 3.64
C TYR A 127 6.66 9.91 2.43
N ARG A 128 6.91 8.63 2.69
CA ARG A 128 6.81 7.56 1.73
C ARG A 128 5.88 6.49 2.26
N LEU A 129 4.91 6.09 1.43
CA LEU A 129 4.04 4.96 1.72
C LEU A 129 4.62 3.69 1.11
N THR A 130 4.64 2.63 1.90
CA THR A 130 5.07 1.29 1.50
C THR A 130 3.88 0.37 1.58
N PHE A 131 3.60 -0.37 0.52
CA PHE A 131 2.48 -1.30 0.45
C PHE A 131 3.00 -2.73 0.46
N THR A 132 2.51 -3.53 1.41
CA THR A 132 2.92 -4.92 1.61
C THR A 132 1.75 -5.83 1.34
N LEU A 133 1.90 -6.74 0.37
CA LEU A 133 0.92 -7.75 0.00
C LEU A 133 1.03 -8.96 0.92
N TYR A 134 -0.12 -9.37 1.42
CA TYR A 134 -0.30 -10.61 2.15
C TYR A 134 -1.32 -11.46 1.43
N SER A 135 -1.06 -12.76 1.38
CA SER A 135 -2.03 -13.74 0.95
C SER A 135 -2.35 -14.69 2.09
N LEU A 136 -3.63 -15.03 2.22
CA LEU A 136 -4.12 -16.12 3.04
C LEU A 136 -4.31 -17.34 2.15
N PHE A 137 -3.40 -18.30 2.28
CA PHE A 137 -3.56 -19.67 1.80
C PHE A 137 -3.52 -20.60 3.01
N THR A 138 -4.30 -21.68 2.95
CA THR A 138 -4.44 -22.74 3.96
C THR A 138 -3.19 -22.86 4.85
N ASP A 139 -3.30 -22.35 6.09
CA ASP A 139 -2.35 -22.40 7.21
C ASP A 139 -1.00 -21.63 7.12
N TYR A 140 -0.74 -20.79 6.10
CA TYR A 140 0.52 -20.03 6.00
C TYR A 140 0.34 -18.54 5.64
N LEU A 141 0.99 -17.65 6.40
CA LEU A 141 1.13 -16.21 6.09
C LEU A 141 2.46 -15.97 5.37
N SER A 142 2.42 -15.33 4.19
CA SER A 142 3.61 -14.78 3.53
C SER A 142 3.46 -13.27 3.36
N ALA A 143 4.49 -12.52 3.73
CA ALA A 143 4.54 -11.06 3.63
C ALA A 143 5.45 -10.66 2.46
N LEU A 144 4.92 -9.92 1.49
CA LEU A 144 5.65 -9.45 0.32
C LEU A 144 5.65 -7.91 0.34
N SER A 145 6.76 -7.28 0.70
CA SER A 145 6.87 -5.82 0.82
C SER A 145 7.49 -5.18 -0.43
N GLY A 146 6.80 -4.21 -1.02
CA GLY A 146 7.27 -3.41 -2.15
C GLY A 146 7.55 -1.95 -1.74
N PHE A 147 8.65 -1.38 -2.23
CA PHE A 147 9.19 -0.10 -1.80
C PHE A 147 8.87 1.02 -2.81
N PHE A 148 7.98 1.97 -2.50
CA PHE A 148 7.52 2.99 -3.47
C PHE A 148 8.01 4.40 -3.11
N PRO A 149 9.02 4.99 -3.76
CA PRO A 149 9.38 6.38 -3.48
C PRO A 149 8.35 7.35 -4.05
N ILE A 150 7.84 8.27 -3.24
CA ILE A 150 7.03 9.39 -3.70
C ILE A 150 7.99 10.55 -3.99
N LEU A 151 8.08 10.98 -5.25
CA LEU A 151 8.69 12.26 -5.62
C LEU A 151 7.67 13.36 -5.33
N GLY A 152 7.74 13.91 -4.12
CA GLY A 152 7.04 15.14 -3.77
C GLY A 152 7.72 16.35 -4.43
N VAL A 153 6.91 17.30 -4.88
CA VAL A 153 7.30 18.69 -5.06
C VAL A 153 7.02 19.43 -3.77
#